data_AF-A0A955QZ65-F1
#
_entry.id   AF-A0A955QZ65-F1
#
_cell.length_a   1.000
_cell.length_b   1.000
_cell.length_c   1.000
_cell.angle_alpha   90.00
_cell.angle_beta   90.00
_cell.angle_gamma   90.00
#
_symmetry.space_group_name_H-M   'P 1'
#
loop_
_entity.id
_entity.type
_entity.pdbx_description
1 polymer ?
#
loop_
_entity_poly.entity_id
_entity_poly.type
_entity_poly.pdbx_seq_one_letter_code
_entity_poly.pdbx_strand_id
1 'polypeptide(L)'
;MRQNLPFSQQSAMLFHDPEAFRRLFDFTSIQRNLKAAGRFVYIDRVKGNSSFLASIPQTLRNVRANLVKYPQLHRLLTHLSPYIPEWR
;
A
#
# COMPACT_ATOMS: atom_id res chain seq x y z
N MET A 1 18.37 -15.92 1.97
CA MET A 1 18.22 -14.57 2.57
C MET A 1 17.31 -14.54 3.81
N ARG A 2 17.39 -15.52 4.73
CA ARG A 2 16.62 -15.51 6.00
C ARG A 2 17.47 -15.73 7.27
N GLN A 3 18.78 -15.91 7.12
CA GLN A 3 19.62 -16.33 8.22
C GLN A 3 20.41 -15.13 8.75
N ASN A 4 20.24 -14.86 10.06
CA ASN A 4 20.99 -13.93 10.92
C ASN A 4 20.30 -12.63 11.41
N LEU A 5 18.97 -12.57 11.47
CA LEU A 5 18.32 -11.51 12.27
C LEU A 5 18.17 -11.96 13.74
N PRO A 6 18.59 -11.16 14.74
CA PRO A 6 18.31 -11.39 16.15
C PRO A 6 16.81 -11.67 16.43
N PHE A 7 16.51 -12.51 17.42
CA PHE A 7 15.13 -12.86 17.79
C PHE A 7 14.26 -11.64 18.08
N SER A 8 14.82 -10.60 18.73
CA SER A 8 14.12 -9.33 18.97
C SER A 8 13.63 -8.66 17.68
N GLN A 9 14.44 -8.71 16.61
CA GLN A 9 14.05 -8.16 15.30
C GLN A 9 13.06 -9.06 14.57
N GLN A 10 13.22 -10.38 14.66
CA GLN A 10 12.25 -11.33 14.10
C GLN A 10 10.87 -11.16 14.74
N SER A 11 10.82 -10.96 16.06
CA SER A 11 9.60 -10.71 16.81
C SER A 11 8.99 -9.36 16.48
N ALA A 12 9.80 -8.30 16.36
CA ALA A 12 9.33 -6.98 15.92
C ALA A 12 8.73 -7.01 14.51
N MET A 13 9.28 -7.85 13.62
CA MET A 13 8.77 -8.06 12.27
C MET A 13 7.70 -9.17 12.19
N LEU A 14 7.27 -9.74 13.31
CA LEU A 14 6.22 -10.76 13.40
C LEU A 14 6.49 -12.02 12.55
N PHE A 15 7.75 -12.39 12.32
CA PHE A 15 8.08 -13.53 11.45
C PHE A 15 7.64 -14.90 12.00
N HIS A 16 7.35 -14.99 13.29
CA HIS A 16 6.80 -16.19 13.93
C HIS A 16 5.28 -16.33 13.79
N ASP A 17 4.59 -15.27 13.37
CA ASP A 17 3.15 -15.23 13.18
C ASP A 17 2.83 -14.78 11.73
N PRO A 18 2.63 -15.74 10.81
CA PRO A 18 2.37 -15.44 9.41
C PRO A 18 1.13 -14.55 9.19
N GLU A 19 0.09 -14.69 10.01
CA GLU A 19 -1.14 -13.91 9.87
C GLU A 19 -0.92 -12.46 10.32
N ALA A 20 -0.26 -12.27 11.47
CA ALA A 20 0.06 -10.94 11.96
C ALA A 20 1.07 -10.23 11.04
N PHE A 21 2.08 -10.95 10.52
CA PHE A 21 2.98 -10.44 9.49
C PHE A 21 2.20 -10.01 8.24
N ARG A 22 1.29 -10.85 7.74
CA ARG A 22 0.50 -10.53 6.55
C ARG A 22 -0.37 -9.28 6.77
N ARG A 23 -0.98 -9.15 7.95
CA ARG A 23 -1.75 -7.95 8.33
C ARG A 23 -0.89 -6.70 8.34
N LEU A 24 0.28 -6.75 8.98
CA LEU A 24 1.24 -5.64 9.01
C LEU A 24 1.71 -5.26 7.59
N PHE A 25 2.00 -6.26 6.77
CA PHE A 25 2.38 -6.07 5.37
C PHE A 25 1.26 -5.38 4.58
N ASP A 26 0.02 -5.86 4.68
CA ASP A 26 -1.10 -5.29 3.94
C ASP A 26 -1.40 -3.84 4.37
N PHE A 27 -1.27 -3.52 5.66
CA PHE A 27 -1.43 -2.16 6.17
C PHE A 27 -0.32 -1.23 5.68
N THR A 28 0.93 -1.70 5.73
CA THR A 28 2.08 -0.97 5.19
C THR A 28 1.92 -0.74 3.68
N SER A 29 1.42 -1.75 2.95
CA SER A 29 1.15 -1.66 1.52
C SER A 29 0.12 -0.57 1.20
N ILE A 30 -0.98 -0.45 1.97
CA ILE A 30 -1.96 0.64 1.80
C ILE A 30 -1.27 2.01 1.88
N GLN A 31 -0.52 2.24 2.97
CA GLN A 31 0.17 3.51 3.19
C GLN A 31 1.19 3.82 2.09
N ARG A 32 2.02 2.86 1.72
CA ARG A 32 3.08 3.06 0.72
C ARG A 32 2.54 3.26 -0.69
N ASN A 33 1.50 2.52 -1.09
CA ASN A 33 0.90 2.69 -2.41
C ASN A 33 0.18 4.04 -2.52
N LEU A 34 -0.54 4.50 -1.49
CA LEU A 34 -1.12 5.85 -1.47
C LEU A 34 -0.05 6.93 -1.60
N LYS A 35 1.06 6.81 -0.87
CA LYS A 35 2.21 7.73 -0.99
C LYS A 35 2.84 7.69 -2.39
N ALA A 36 2.96 6.50 -2.98
CA ALA A 36 3.54 6.33 -4.31
C ALA A 36 2.67 6.97 -5.41
N ALA A 37 1.35 6.79 -5.36
CA ALA A 37 0.43 7.41 -6.31
C ALA A 37 0.58 8.95 -6.33
N GLY A 38 0.62 9.58 -5.16
CA GLY A 38 0.89 11.02 -5.06
C GLY A 38 2.28 11.41 -5.57
N ARG A 39 3.30 10.58 -5.31
CA ARG A 39 4.66 10.81 -5.82
C ARG A 39 4.75 10.73 -7.34
N PHE A 40 4.01 9.84 -7.99
CA PHE A 40 4.01 9.73 -9.46
C PHE A 40 3.47 11.01 -10.12
N VAL A 41 2.40 11.58 -9.59
CA VAL A 41 1.87 12.88 -10.05
C VAL A 41 2.87 14.02 -9.78
N TYR A 42 3.56 14.00 -8.64
CA TYR A 42 4.61 15.00 -8.36
C TYR A 42 5.78 14.90 -9.36
N ILE A 43 6.24 13.69 -9.68
CA ILE A 43 7.33 13.49 -10.64
C ILE A 43 6.92 14.01 -12.04
N ASP A 44 5.68 13.77 -12.44
CA ASP A 44 5.14 14.34 -13.68
C ASP A 44 5.13 15.88 -13.64
N ARG A 45 4.43 16.47 -12.67
CA ARG A 45 4.16 17.92 -12.65
C ARG A 45 5.35 18.79 -12.26
N VAL A 46 6.24 18.29 -11.40
CA VAL A 46 7.35 19.09 -10.83
C VAL A 46 8.69 18.68 -11.41
N LYS A 47 8.86 17.41 -11.81
CA LYS A 47 10.11 16.91 -12.40
C LYS A 47 10.02 16.70 -13.91
N GLY A 48 8.85 16.94 -14.52
CA GLY A 48 8.66 16.86 -15.97
C GLY A 48 8.78 15.45 -16.54
N ASN A 49 8.51 14.41 -15.73
CA ASN A 49 8.67 13.02 -16.14
C ASN A 49 7.37 12.24 -15.94
N SER A 50 6.66 12.00 -17.05
CA SER A 50 5.36 11.33 -17.07
C SER A 50 5.44 9.79 -17.07
N SER A 51 6.64 9.20 -17.12
CA SER A 51 6.83 7.74 -17.26
C SER A 51 6.18 6.91 -16.14
N PHE A 52 5.87 7.51 -14.99
CA PHE A 52 5.25 6.83 -13.86
C PHE A 52 3.71 6.92 -13.83
N LEU A 53 3.09 7.77 -14.66
CA LEU A 53 1.63 7.93 -14.64
C LEU A 53 0.90 6.61 -14.95
N ALA A 54 1.44 5.81 -15.88
CA ALA A 54 0.90 4.49 -16.23
C ALA A 54 0.87 3.50 -15.05
N SER A 55 1.65 3.74 -13.98
CA SER A 55 1.67 2.88 -12.79
C SER A 55 0.54 3.20 -11.80
N ILE A 56 -0.05 4.40 -11.87
CA ILE A 56 -1.07 4.86 -10.91
C ILE A 56 -2.25 3.87 -10.81
N PRO A 57 -2.85 3.38 -11.92
CA PRO A 57 -4.00 2.49 -11.82
C PRO A 57 -3.69 1.20 -11.06
N GLN A 58 -2.55 0.57 -11.31
CA GLN A 58 -2.18 -0.66 -10.59
C GLN A 58 -1.88 -0.38 -9.11
N THR A 59 -1.18 0.71 -8.81
CA THR A 59 -0.90 1.14 -7.44
C THR A 59 -2.19 1.37 -6.64
N LEU A 60 -3.18 2.03 -7.22
CA LEU A 60 -4.48 2.26 -6.56
C LEU A 60 -5.34 1.00 -6.49
N ARG A 61 -5.26 0.08 -7.45
CA ARG A 61 -5.87 -1.26 -7.34
C ARG A 61 -5.32 -2.06 -6.16
N ASN A 62 -4.00 -2.00 -5.91
CA ASN A 62 -3.38 -2.65 -4.76
C ASN A 62 -3.93 -2.10 -3.43
N VAL A 63 -4.17 -0.79 -3.36
CA VAL A 63 -4.81 -0.16 -2.18
C VAL A 63 -6.22 -0.71 -1.98
N ARG A 64 -7.07 -0.69 -3.01
CA ARG A 64 -8.44 -1.22 -2.93
C ARG A 64 -8.48 -2.66 -2.48
N ALA A 65 -7.63 -3.50 -3.07
CA ALA A 65 -7.55 -4.92 -2.74
C ALA A 65 -7.26 -5.15 -1.25
N ASN A 66 -6.43 -4.32 -0.62
CA ASN A 66 -6.16 -4.42 0.81
C ASN A 66 -7.26 -3.78 1.68
N LEU A 67 -7.86 -2.66 1.26
CA LEU A 67 -8.96 -2.03 2.01
C LEU A 67 -10.19 -2.94 2.11
N VAL A 68 -10.51 -3.71 1.06
CA VAL A 68 -11.65 -4.63 1.05
C VAL A 68 -11.48 -5.79 2.05
N LYS A 69 -10.24 -6.29 2.23
CA LYS A 69 -9.93 -7.43 3.13
C LYS A 69 -10.24 -7.16 4.61
N TYR A 70 -10.21 -5.90 5.03
CA TYR A 70 -10.25 -5.52 6.45
C TYR A 70 -11.49 -4.68 6.75
N PRO A 71 -12.53 -5.24 7.40
CA PRO A 71 -13.78 -4.52 7.68
C PRO A 71 -13.58 -3.19 8.41
N GLN A 72 -12.59 -3.11 9.31
CA GLN A 72 -12.24 -1.88 10.02
C GLN A 72 -11.76 -0.74 9.10
N LEU A 73 -11.39 -1.05 7.85
CA LEU A 73 -10.94 -0.08 6.84
C LEU A 73 -12.03 0.26 5.81
N HIS A 74 -13.23 -0.34 5.90
CA HIS A 74 -14.31 -0.07 4.94
C HIS A 74 -14.74 1.40 4.94
N ARG A 75 -14.73 2.07 6.10
CA ARG A 75 -14.99 3.52 6.17
C ARG A 75 -14.01 4.33 5.31
N LEU A 76 -12.72 3.96 5.31
CA LEU A 76 -11.72 4.61 4.48
C LEU A 76 -11.95 4.33 2.98
N LEU A 77 -12.31 3.09 2.63
CA LEU A 77 -12.68 2.72 1.25
C LEU A 77 -13.85 3.56 0.75
N THR A 78 -14.92 3.69 1.55
CA THR A 78 -16.09 4.50 1.21
C THR A 78 -15.73 5.96 0.97
N HIS A 79 -14.88 6.55 1.82
CA HIS A 79 -14.49 7.96 1.66
C HIS A 79 -13.52 8.21 0.50
N LEU A 80 -12.67 7.24 0.13
CA LEU A 80 -11.73 7.40 -0.97
C LEU A 80 -12.35 7.11 -2.35
N SER A 81 -13.32 6.20 -2.44
CA SER A 81 -13.93 5.77 -3.71
C SER A 81 -14.41 6.89 -4.63
N PRO A 82 -15.05 7.97 -4.15
CA PRO A 82 -15.48 9.06 -5.03
C PRO A 82 -14.32 9.75 -5.77
N TYR A 83 -13.14 9.78 -5.18
CA TYR A 83 -11.96 10.50 -5.65
C TYR A 83 -10.97 9.66 -6.46
N ILE A 84 -11.22 8.36 -6.59
CA ILE A 84 -10.34 7.41 -7.27
C ILE A 84 -11.11 6.78 -8.45
N PRO A 85 -11.05 7.38 -9.65
CA PRO A 85 -11.74 6.90 -10.83
C PRO A 85 -11.42 5.44 -11.17
N GLU A 86 -10.22 4.97 -10.86
CA GLU A 86 -9.74 3.61 -11.12
C GLU A 86 -10.46 2.53 -10.29
N TRP A 87 -11.33 2.92 -9.36
CA TRP A 87 -12.15 2.00 -8.58
C TRP A 87 -13.61 1.90 -9.06
N ARG A 88 -13.99 2.71 -10.05
CA ARG A 88 -15.30 2.63 -10.69
C ARG A 88 -15.37 1.49 -11.69
#